data_AF-A0A6J5JXI0-F1
#
_entry.id   AF-A0A6J5JXI0-F1
#
_cell.length_a   1.000
_cell.length_b   1.000
_cell.length_c   1.000
_cell.angle_alpha   90.00
_cell.angle_beta   90.00
_cell.angle_gamma   90.00
#
_symmetry.space_group_name_H-M   'P 1'
#
loop_
_entity.id
_entity.type
_entity.pdbx_description
1 polymer ?
#
loop_
_entity_poly.entity_id
_entity_poly.type
_entity_poly.pdbx_seq_one_letter_code
_entity_poly.pdbx_strand_id
1 'polypeptide(L)' 'MSSRERQCLQWCSAGKTSWEIGEILGITERTVNFHIGNVVRKLNAKGRRHAVTKAISLGLLCV' A
#
# COMPACT_ATOMS: atom_id res chain seq x y z
N MET A 1 2.12 -6.97 8.91
CA MET A 1 2.12 -5.75 8.07
C MET A 1 2.45 -4.57 8.97
N SER A 2 3.38 -3.68 8.60
CA SER A 2 3.75 -2.54 9.44
C SER A 2 2.76 -1.37 9.31
N SER A 3 2.82 -0.40 10.23
CA SER A 3 1.98 0.80 10.17
C SER A 3 2.22 1.61 8.89
N ARG A 4 3.47 1.72 8.43
CA ARG A 4 3.81 2.40 7.17
C ARG A 4 3.29 1.67 5.94
N GLU A 5 3.38 0.34 5.94
CA GLU A 5 2.80 -0.50 4.88
C GLU A 5 1.28 -0.30 4.78
N ARG A 6 0.59 -0.25 5.91
CA ARG A 6 -0.86 0.00 5.96
C ARG A 6 -1.21 1.39 5.42
N GLN A 7 -0.50 2.43 5.85
CA GLN A 7 -0.72 3.81 5.38
C GLN A 7 -0.54 3.92 3.86
N CYS A 8 0.55 3.36 3.31
CA CYS A 8 0.78 3.38 1.87
C CYS A 8 -0.34 2.64 1.12
N LEU A 9 -0.79 1.51 1.65
CA LEU A 9 -1.83 0.70 1.02
C LEU A 9 -3.21 1.35 1.11
N GLN A 10 -3.49 2.13 2.16
CA GLN A 10 -4.73 2.89 2.34
C GLN A 10 -4.86 4.03 1.33
N TRP A 11 -3.79 4.81 1.13
CA TRP A 11 -3.82 5.82 0.07
C TRP A 11 -3.84 5.20 -1.33
N CYS A 12 -3.21 4.03 -1.49
CA CYS A 12 -3.33 3.26 -2.71
C CYS A 12 -4.76 2.79 -2.99
N SER A 13 -5.55 2.42 -1.97
CA SER A 13 -6.96 2.06 -2.15
C SER A 13 -7.83 3.26 -2.50
N ALA A 14 -7.43 4.47 -2.05
CA ALA A 14 -8.03 5.73 -2.48
C ALA A 14 -7.60 6.20 -3.89
N GLY A 15 -6.83 5.38 -4.63
CA GLY A 15 -6.42 5.69 -6.01
C GLY A 15 -5.20 6.60 -6.14
N LYS A 16 -4.48 6.90 -5.04
CA LYS A 16 -3.30 7.76 -5.09
C LYS A 16 -2.10 7.08 -5.73
N THR A 17 -1.34 7.86 -6.50
CA THR A 17 -0.07 7.47 -7.10
C THR A 17 1.03 7.36 -6.05
N SER A 18 2.10 6.61 -6.33
CA SER A 18 3.21 6.46 -5.37
C SER A 18 3.88 7.79 -5.04
N TRP A 19 3.90 8.73 -5.99
CA TRP A 19 4.39 10.09 -5.79
C TRP A 19 3.49 10.88 -4.84
N GLU A 20 2.17 10.94 -5.09
CA GLU A 20 1.22 11.63 -4.18
C GLU A 20 1.25 11.04 -2.77
N ILE A 21 1.34 9.71 -2.65
CA ILE A 21 1.46 9.04 -1.35
C ILE A 21 2.74 9.48 -0.64
N GLY A 22 3.83 9.65 -1.39
CA GLY A 22 5.09 10.15 -0.87
C GLY A 22 4.95 11.56 -0.30
N GLU A 23 4.33 12.46 -1.06
CA GLU A 23 4.01 13.82 -0.62
C GLU A 23 3.13 13.83 0.64
N ILE A 24 2.07 12.99 0.68
CA ILE A 24 1.15 12.92 1.82
C ILE A 24 1.84 12.38 3.09
N LEU A 25 2.72 11.38 2.95
CA LEU A 25 3.37 10.72 4.08
C LEU A 25 4.74 11.30 4.46
N GLY A 26 5.23 12.29 3.69
CA GLY A 26 6.55 12.90 3.88
C GLY A 26 7.72 11.94 3.60
N ILE A 27 7.57 11.05 2.60
CA ILE A 27 8.59 10.07 2.21
C ILE A 27 8.77 10.05 0.70
N THR A 28 9.91 9.56 0.22
CA THR A 28 10.15 9.46 -1.23
C THR A 28 9.22 8.44 -1.89
N GLU A 29 8.90 8.66 -3.17
CA GLU A 29 8.17 7.68 -3.99
C GLU A 29 8.82 6.29 -3.96
N ARG A 30 10.16 6.24 -3.96
CA ARG A 30 10.92 4.99 -3.85
C ARG A 30 10.59 4.24 -2.54
N THR A 31 10.48 4.96 -1.43
CA THR A 31 10.10 4.39 -0.13
C THR A 31 8.66 3.87 -0.14
N VAL A 32 7.74 4.57 -0.79
CA VAL A 32 6.35 4.08 -0.99
C VAL A 32 6.35 2.78 -1.79
N ASN A 33 7.07 2.74 -2.91
CA ASN A 33 7.17 1.54 -3.76
C ASN A 33 7.81 0.37 -3.00
N PHE A 34 8.80 0.64 -2.13
CA PHE A 34 9.38 -0.38 -1.25
C PHE A 34 8.33 -0.95 -0.27
N HIS A 35 7.55 -0.10 0.39
CA HIS A 35 6.49 -0.56 1.29
C HIS A 35 5.38 -1.34 0.55
N ILE A 36 4.90 -0.84 -0.59
CA ILE A 36 3.91 -1.54 -1.41
C ILE A 36 4.46 -2.88 -1.90
N GLY A 37 5.72 -2.95 -2.36
CA GLY A 37 6.36 -4.21 -2.76
C GLY A 37 6.42 -5.23 -1.62
N ASN A 38 6.73 -4.78 -0.40
CA ASN A 38 6.68 -5.64 0.79
C ASN A 38 5.27 -6.15 1.08
N VAL A 39 4.24 -5.31 0.96
CA VAL A 39 2.83 -5.74 1.10
C VAL A 39 2.47 -6.78 0.03
N VAL A 40 2.81 -6.52 -1.23
CA VAL A 40 2.53 -7.43 -2.35
C VAL A 40 3.13 -8.80 -2.07
N ARG A 41 4.38 -8.86 -1.61
CA ARG A 41 5.04 -10.11 -1.21
C ARG A 41 4.35 -10.76 -0.01
N LYS A 42 4.05 -10.00 1.06
CA LYS A 42 3.43 -10.51 2.29
C LYS A 42 2.02 -11.08 2.07
N LEU A 43 1.24 -10.46 1.17
CA LEU A 43 -0.12 -10.90 0.84
C LEU A 43 -0.14 -11.92 -0.30
N ASN A 44 1.02 -12.31 -0.85
CA ASN A 44 1.14 -13.12 -2.05
C ASN A 44 0.23 -12.59 -3.18
N ALA A 45 0.31 -11.29 -3.43
CA ALA A 45 -0.48 -10.60 -4.44
C ALA A 45 0.33 -10.48 -5.75
N LYS A 46 -0.37 -10.30 -6.86
CA LYS A 46 0.24 -10.13 -8.20
C LYS A 46 0.62 -8.68 -8.51
N GLY A 47 0.35 -7.75 -7.59
CA GLY A 47 0.60 -6.32 -7.77
C GLY A 47 -0.21 -5.48 -6.78
N ARG A 48 -0.05 -4.16 -6.84
CA ARG A 48 -0.64 -3.23 -5.84
C ARG A 48 -2.17 -3.30 -5.75
N ARG A 49 -2.88 -3.37 -6.89
CA ARG A 49 -4.35 -3.47 -6.92
C ARG A 49 -4.85 -4.77 -6.28
N HIS A 50 -4.23 -5.89 -6.63
CA HIS A 50 -4.55 -7.19 -6.02
C HIS A 50 -4.20 -7.19 -4.52
N ALA A 51 -3.11 -6.53 -4.11
CA ALA A 51 -2.76 -6.39 -2.69
C ALA A 51 -3.81 -5.59 -1.91
N VAL A 52 -4.35 -4.51 -2.49
CA VAL A 52 -5.47 -3.75 -1.90
C VAL A 52 -6.70 -4.63 -1.72
N THR A 53 -7.15 -5.32 -2.76
CA THR A 53 -8.33 -6.20 -2.68
C THR A 53 -8.14 -7.30 -1.63
N LYS A 54 -6.97 -7.96 -1.61
CA LYS A 54 -6.65 -8.97 -0.60
C LYS A 54 -6.64 -8.40 0.82
N ALA A 55 -6.06 -7.21 1.01
CA ALA A 55 -6.01 -6.58 2.33
C ALA A 55 -7.41 -6.25 2.86
N ILE A 56 -8.33 -5.83 1.99
CA ILE A 56 -9.74 -5.60 2.34
C ILE A 56 -10.42 -6.93 2.69
N SER A 57 -10.28 -7.96 1.85
CA SER A 57 -10.87 -9.28 2.11
C SER A 57 -10.37 -9.95 3.39
N LEU A 58 -9.13 -9.66 3.81
CA LEU A 58 -8.54 -10.16 5.05
C LEU A 58 -8.84 -9.28 6.27
N GLY A 59 -9.59 -8.18 6.12
CA GLY A 59 -9.86 -7.23 7.21
C GLY A 59 -8.64 -6.44 7.68
N LEU A 60 -7.56 -6.39 6.88
CA LEU A 60 -6.33 -5.66 7.18
C LEU A 60 -6.39 -4.19 6.76
N LEU A 61 -7.34 -3.87 5.88
CA LEU A 61 -7.69 -2.54 5.42
C LEU A 61 -9.20 -2.36 5.55
N CYS A 62 -9.62 -1.26 6.17
CA CYS A 62 -11.00 -0.81 6.19
C CYS A 62 -11.10 0.37 5.22
N VAL A 63 -12.04 0.28 4.28
CA VAL A 63 -12.34 1.31 3.26
C VAL A 63 -13.70 1.91 3.55
#